data_AF-A0A1F7W2V0-F1
#
_entry.id   AF-A0A1F7W2V0-F1
#
_cell.length_a   1.000
_cell.length_b   1.000
_cell.length_c   1.000
_cell.angle_alpha   90.00
_cell.angle_beta   90.00
_cell.angle_gamma   90.00
#
_symmetry.space_group_name_H-M   'P 1'
#
loop_
_entity.id
_entity.type
_entity.pdbx_description
1 polymer ?
#
loop_
_entity_poly.entity_id
_entity_poly.type
_entity_poly.pdbx_seq_one_letter_code
_entity_poly.pdbx_strand_id
1 'polypeptide(L)'
;MKVLAKGRPQKGWSREYTCTGSGNGGGGCGAKLLVEFSDLYMTYSSCMGESETHVTFRCMECAVQTDISYSGPDYHSIRGSRR
;
A
#
# COMPACT_ATOMS: atom_id res chain seq x y z
N MET A 1 12.80 -19.80 -4.63
CA MET A 1 11.86 -20.73 -5.31
C MET A 1 12.35 -20.98 -6.73
N LYS A 2 12.09 -22.16 -7.32
CA LYS A 2 12.42 -22.48 -8.72
C LYS A 2 11.13 -22.51 -9.55
N VAL A 3 11.10 -21.75 -10.64
CA VAL A 3 9.97 -21.77 -11.60
C VAL A 3 10.11 -23.03 -12.47
N LEU A 4 9.11 -23.92 -12.42
CA LEU A 4 9.07 -25.15 -13.24
C LEU A 4 8.41 -24.92 -14.61
N ALA A 5 7.51 -23.95 -14.69
CA ALA A 5 6.88 -23.49 -15.93
C ALA A 5 6.45 -22.02 -15.76
N LYS A 6 6.52 -21.23 -16.83
CA LYS A 6 6.00 -19.85 -16.80
C LYS A 6 4.48 -19.88 -16.67
N GLY A 7 3.94 -19.11 -15.73
CA GLY A 7 2.50 -18.85 -15.65
C GLY A 7 2.03 -17.85 -16.71
N ARG A 8 0.73 -17.55 -16.72
CA ARG A 8 0.16 -16.49 -17.56
C ARG A 8 0.82 -15.13 -17.24
N PRO A 9 1.06 -14.25 -18.22
CA PRO A 9 1.54 -12.90 -17.94
C PRO A 9 0.57 -12.19 -16.99
N GLN A 10 1.08 -11.61 -15.91
CA GLN A 10 0.30 -10.73 -15.04
C GLN A 10 0.64 -9.30 -15.42
N LYS A 11 -0.37 -8.52 -15.82
CA LYS A 11 -0.23 -7.06 -15.92
C LYS A 11 -0.34 -6.53 -14.49
N GLY A 12 0.82 -6.33 -13.86
CA GLY A 12 0.90 -5.84 -12.49
C GLY A 12 0.25 -4.47 -12.36
N TRP A 13 -0.23 -4.17 -11.16
CA TRP A 13 -0.58 -2.82 -10.76
C TRP A 13 0.62 -2.23 -10.04
N SER A 14 1.01 -1.01 -10.43
CA SER A 14 1.95 -0.19 -9.69
C SER A 14 1.58 1.27 -9.82
N ARG A 15 1.88 2.06 -8.77
CA ARG A 15 1.66 3.50 -8.74
C ARG A 15 2.72 4.22 -7.94
N GLU A 16 2.98 5.47 -8.29
CA GLU A 16 3.91 6.32 -7.57
C GLU A 16 3.27 6.90 -6.31
N TYR A 17 3.91 6.72 -5.16
CA TYR A 17 3.53 7.32 -3.89
C TYR A 17 4.70 8.05 -3.25
N THR A 18 4.40 9.11 -2.51
CA THR A 18 5.38 9.80 -1.68
C THR A 18 5.35 9.23 -0.27
N CYS A 19 6.50 8.90 0.30
CA CYS A 19 6.61 8.50 1.70
C CYS A 19 6.35 9.70 2.62
N THR A 20 5.14 9.76 3.19
CA THR A 20 4.73 10.81 4.13
C THR A 20 4.81 10.36 5.59
N GLY A 21 4.80 9.03 5.84
CA GLY A 21 4.64 8.47 7.19
C GLY A 21 3.24 8.67 7.77
N SER A 22 2.29 9.13 6.94
CA SER A 22 0.91 9.37 7.37
C SER A 22 0.25 8.08 7.86
N GLY A 23 -0.57 8.19 8.91
CA GLY A 23 -1.34 7.09 9.51
C GLY A 23 -0.56 6.22 10.51
N ASN A 24 0.77 6.33 10.57
CA ASN A 24 1.61 5.49 11.43
C ASN A 24 2.63 6.29 12.26
N GLY A 25 2.19 7.39 12.88
CA GLY A 25 3.05 8.20 13.75
C GLY A 25 3.88 9.28 13.03
N GLY A 26 3.76 9.41 11.70
CA GLY A 26 4.42 10.47 10.92
C GLY A 26 5.87 10.16 10.55
N GLY A 27 6.61 11.18 10.09
CA GLY A 27 8.07 11.10 9.89
C GLY A 27 8.56 10.49 8.58
N GLY A 28 7.74 10.49 7.52
CA GLY A 28 8.19 10.02 6.21
C GLY A 28 9.33 10.84 5.63
N CYS A 29 10.21 10.20 4.86
CA CYS A 29 11.41 10.84 4.28
C CYS A 29 11.14 11.64 2.99
N GLY A 30 9.92 11.62 2.45
CA GLY A 30 9.56 12.32 1.22
C GLY A 30 10.00 11.60 -0.07
N ALA A 31 10.59 10.41 0.01
CA ALA A 31 10.96 9.64 -1.18
C ALA A 31 9.74 9.31 -2.06
N LYS A 32 9.91 9.42 -3.38
CA LYS A 32 8.90 8.99 -4.37
C LYS A 32 9.19 7.54 -4.75
N LEU A 33 8.23 6.66 -4.52
CA LEU A 33 8.37 5.21 -4.66
C LEU A 33 7.34 4.69 -5.65
N LEU A 34 7.76 3.79 -6.54
CA LEU A 34 6.82 3.00 -7.32
C LEU A 34 6.40 1.80 -6.48
N VAL A 35 5.16 1.82 -6.00
CA VAL A 35 4.59 0.79 -5.10
C VAL A 35 3.79 -0.19 -5.93
N GLU A 36 4.07 -1.47 -5.78
CA GLU A 36 3.31 -2.56 -6.39
C GLU A 36 2.26 -3.10 -5.43
N PHE A 37 1.29 -3.88 -5.94
CA PHE A 37 0.26 -4.49 -5.09
C PHE A 37 0.84 -5.39 -4.00
N SER A 38 1.99 -6.06 -4.26
CA SER A 38 2.67 -6.92 -3.29
C SER A 38 3.32 -6.17 -2.13
N ASP A 39 3.52 -4.86 -2.27
CA ASP A 39 4.09 -4.03 -1.21
C ASP A 39 3.01 -3.55 -0.22
N LEU A 40 1.74 -3.76 -0.57
CA LEU A 40 0.59 -3.31 0.21
C LEU A 40 0.15 -4.38 1.20
N TYR A 41 -0.21 -3.93 2.40
CA TYR A 41 -0.84 -4.74 3.43
C TYR A 41 -1.91 -3.92 4.16
N MET A 42 -2.81 -4.61 4.86
CA MET A 42 -3.83 -3.96 5.66
C MET A 42 -3.33 -3.71 7.08
N THR A 43 -3.51 -2.50 7.57
CA THR A 43 -3.38 -2.16 8.99
C THR A 43 -4.75 -1.79 9.54
N TYR A 44 -4.87 -1.82 10.87
CA TYR A 44 -6.13 -1.58 11.56
C TYR A 44 -5.88 -0.63 12.72
N SER A 45 -6.77 0.35 12.88
CA SER A 45 -6.79 1.25 14.02
C SER A 45 -8.16 1.19 14.69
N SER A 46 -8.20 1.22 16.02
CA SER A 46 -9.46 1.22 16.77
C SER A 46 -9.47 2.32 17.81
N CYS A 47 -10.55 3.10 17.88
CA CYS A 47 -10.75 4.15 18.87
C CYS A 47 -12.22 4.19 19.29
N MET A 48 -12.49 4.26 20.60
CA MET A 48 -13.84 4.41 21.16
C MET A 48 -14.91 3.44 20.60
N GLY A 49 -14.53 2.20 20.26
CA GLY A 49 -15.43 1.19 19.72
C GLY A 49 -15.62 1.21 18.20
N GLU A 50 -14.97 2.15 17.52
CA GLU A 50 -14.89 2.18 16.05
C GLU A 50 -13.57 1.57 15.58
N SER A 51 -13.60 0.91 14.42
CA SER A 51 -12.41 0.31 13.79
C SER A 51 -12.29 0.76 12.34
N GLU A 52 -11.13 1.28 11.98
CA GLU A 52 -10.78 1.63 10.61
C GLU A 52 -9.75 0.63 10.06
N THR A 53 -9.83 0.38 8.76
CA THR A 53 -8.85 -0.43 8.04
C THR A 53 -8.11 0.48 7.08
N HIS A 54 -6.79 0.40 7.01
CA HIS A 54 -5.98 1.20 6.10
C HIS A 54 -5.22 0.29 5.13
N VAL A 55 -4.89 0.83 3.96
CA VAL A 55 -3.97 0.18 3.03
C VAL A 55 -2.62 0.86 3.20
N THR A 56 -1.62 0.10 3.59
CA THR A 56 -0.33 0.62 4.04
C THR A 56 0.79 -0.02 3.23
N PHE A 57 1.87 0.72 3.02
CA PHE A 57 3.15 0.17 2.55
C PHE A 57 4.27 0.60 3.48
N ARG A 58 5.39 -0.15 3.47
CA ARG A 58 6.61 0.21 4.19
C ARG A 58 7.61 0.85 3.25
N CYS A 59 8.07 2.05 3.57
CA CYS A 59 9.09 2.75 2.79
C CYS A 59 10.41 1.96 2.80
N MET A 60 10.96 1.66 1.62
CA MET A 60 12.26 0.98 1.52
C MET A 60 13.46 1.86 1.91
N GLU A 61 13.30 3.19 1.89
CA GLU A 61 14.35 4.15 2.22
C GLU A 61 14.49 4.36 3.73
N CYS A 62 13.38 4.68 4.41
CA CYS A 62 13.40 5.03 5.84
C CYS A 62 12.68 4.03 6.74
N ALA A 63 12.18 2.92 6.21
CA ALA A 63 11.42 1.89 6.93
C ALA A 63 10.10 2.33 7.59
N VAL A 64 9.70 3.60 7.44
CA VAL A 64 8.44 4.14 7.97
C VAL A 64 7.24 3.61 7.17
N GLN A 65 6.14 3.33 7.87
CA GLN A 65 4.88 2.90 7.27
C GLN A 65 4.08 4.11 6.80
N THR A 66 3.49 4.04 5.61
CA THR A 66 2.69 5.11 5.02
C THR A 66 1.37 4.56 4.55
N ASP A 67 0.28 5.16 5.02
CA ASP A 67 -1.08 4.83 4.59
C ASP A 67 -1.43 5.53 3.27
N ILE A 68 -2.14 4.81 2.40
CA ILE A 68 -2.66 5.32 1.15
C ILE A 68 -4.05 5.91 1.40
N SER A 69 -4.19 7.21 1.18
CA SER A 69 -5.44 7.94 1.38
C SER A 69 -6.58 7.43 0.47
N TYR A 70 -7.76 7.29 1.06
CA TYR A 70 -8.98 6.77 0.43
C TYR A 70 -9.60 7.69 -0.63
N SER A 71 -9.15 8.95 -0.73
CA SER A 71 -9.77 9.98 -1.57
C SER A 71 -9.24 10.06 -3.01
N GLY A 72 -8.27 9.22 -3.37
CA GLY A 72 -7.74 9.17 -4.74
C GLY A 72 -8.53 8.25 -5.67
N PRO A 73 -8.53 8.48 -7.00
CA PRO A 73 -9.10 7.55 -7.99
C PRO A 73 -8.49 6.13 -7.90
N ASP A 74 -7.39 6.02 -7.17
CA ASP A 74 -6.56 4.85 -7.02
C ASP A 74 -7.09 3.84 -6.02
N TYR A 75 -7.79 4.32 -4.98
CA TYR A 75 -8.28 3.49 -3.90
C TYR A 75 -9.31 2.44 -4.37
N HIS A 76 -10.22 2.84 -5.28
CA HIS A 76 -11.21 1.93 -5.86
C HIS A 76 -10.58 0.82 -6.71
N SER A 77 -9.43 1.06 -7.36
CA SER A 77 -8.73 0.02 -8.12
C SER A 77 -8.04 -1.01 -7.22
N ILE A 78 -7.67 -0.65 -5.99
CA ILE A 78 -7.04 -1.57 -5.03
C ILE A 78 -8.10 -2.47 -4.37
N ARG A 79 -9.26 -1.91 -3.98
CA ARG A 79 -10.36 -2.71 -3.38
C ARG A 79 -11.29 -3.39 -4.39
N GLY A 80 -11.38 -2.87 -5.62
CA GLY A 80 -12.32 -3.32 -6.66
C GLY A 80 -11.95 -4.64 -7.35
N SER A 81 -10.79 -5.23 -7.08
CA SER A 81 -10.34 -6.49 -7.71
C SER A 81 -11.01 -7.77 -7.15
N ARG A 82 -12.09 -7.65 -6.38
CA ARG A 82 -12.92 -8.77 -5.93
C ARG A 82 -14.35 -8.66 -6.49
N ARG A 83 -14.52 -8.85 -7.79
CA ARG A 83 -15.74 -9.36 -8.42
C ARG A 83 -15.37 -10.21 -9.63
#